data_AF-A0AAW5ZKM6-F1
#
_entry.id   AF-A0AAW5ZKM6-F1
#
_cell.length_a   1.000
_cell.length_b   1.000
_cell.length_c   1.000
_cell.angle_alpha   90.00
_cell.angle_beta   90.00
_cell.angle_gamma   90.00
#
_symmetry.space_group_name_H-M   'P 1'
#
loop_
_entity.id
_entity.type
_entity.pdbx_description
1 polymer ?
#
loop_
_entity_poly.entity_id
_entity_poly.type
_entity_poly.pdbx_seq_one_letter_code
_entity_poly.pdbx_strand_id
1 'polypeptide(L)' 'ANHDEARRDIVQYIVGFYNPVRLHSTLGYLSPCAYEAKLTAKQPSDVSEIT' A
#
# COMPACT_ATOMS: atom_id res chain seq x y z
N ALA A 1 24.16 -15.89 1.98
CA ALA A 1 22.75 -16.18 2.24
C ALA A 1 22.58 -16.61 3.68
N ASN A 2 22.38 -15.64 4.57
CA ASN A 2 21.99 -15.84 5.96
C ASN A 2 20.56 -15.30 6.20
N HIS A 3 19.99 -15.54 7.39
CA HIS A 3 18.63 -15.11 7.70
C HIS A 3 18.46 -13.59 7.73
N ASP A 4 19.49 -12.84 8.14
CA ASP A 4 19.43 -11.38 8.18
C ASP A 4 19.39 -10.75 6.79
N GLU A 5 20.17 -11.30 5.85
CA GLU A 5 20.11 -10.95 4.43
C GLU A 5 18.71 -11.21 3.87
N ALA A 6 18.16 -12.41 4.11
CA ALA A 6 16.82 -12.75 3.64
C ALA A 6 15.73 -11.83 4.20
N ARG A 7 15.81 -11.47 5.49
CA ARG A 7 14.88 -10.52 6.12
C ARG A 7 14.98 -9.15 5.48
N ARG A 8 16.19 -8.66 5.23
CA ARG A 8 16.42 -7.38 4.56
C ARG A 8 15.85 -7.38 3.15
N ASP A 9 16.08 -8.45 2.40
CA ASP A 9 15.60 -8.58 1.03
C ASP A 9 14.07 -8.59 0.95
N ILE A 10 13.40 -9.29 1.88
CA ILE A 10 11.93 -9.30 1.99
C ILE A 10 11.41 -7.89 2.30
N VAL A 11 12.02 -7.19 3.27
CA VAL A 11 11.60 -5.83 3.62
C VAL A 11 11.79 -4.89 2.43
N GLN A 12 12.93 -4.97 1.75
CA GLN A 12 13.21 -4.17 0.56
C GLN A 12 12.23 -4.47 -0.57
N TYR A 13 11.89 -5.74 -0.77
CA TYR A 13 10.90 -6.14 -1.76
C TYR A 13 9.51 -5.57 -1.44
N ILE A 14 9.05 -5.71 -0.20
CA ILE A 14 7.70 -5.25 0.21
C ILE A 14 7.61 -3.74 0.14
N VAL A 15 8.52 -3.03 0.80
CA VAL A 15 8.46 -1.56 0.98
C VAL A 15 8.98 -0.84 -0.25
N GLY A 16 10.03 -1.35 -0.89
CA GLY A 16 10.69 -0.69 -2.02
C GLY A 16 10.05 -0.98 -3.37
N PHE A 17 9.36 -2.12 -3.53
CA PHE A 17 8.81 -2.52 -4.82
C PHE A 17 7.33 -2.89 -4.77
N TYR A 18 6.93 -3.84 -3.92
CA TYR A 18 5.57 -4.39 -3.93
C TYR A 18 4.52 -3.33 -3.60
N ASN A 19 4.59 -2.70 -2.44
CA ASN A 19 3.59 -1.73 -2.01
C ASN A 19 3.53 -0.46 -2.90
N PRO A 20 4.66 0.17 -3.29
CA PRO A 20 4.61 1.41 -4.08
C PRO A 20 4.51 1.21 -5.60
N VAL A 21 5.15 0.17 -6.16
CA VAL A 21 5.37 0.05 -7.62
C VAL A 21 4.53 -1.06 -8.25
N ARG A 22 4.33 -2.20 -7.56
CA ARG A 22 3.73 -3.38 -8.19
C ARG A 22 2.26 -3.14 -8.53
N LEU A 23 1.94 -3.19 -9.82
CA LEU A 23 0.56 -3.05 -10.30
C LEU A 23 -0.22 -4.36 -10.18
N HIS A 24 -1.49 -4.26 -9.77
CA HIS A 24 -2.39 -5.40 -9.64
C HIS A 24 -3.66 -5.20 -10.48
N SER A 25 -4.05 -6.20 -11.28
CA SER A 25 -5.22 -6.12 -12.17
C SER A 25 -6.53 -5.96 -11.39
N THR A 26 -6.65 -6.60 -10.22
CA THR A 26 -7.83 -6.46 -9.35
C THR A 26 -7.97 -5.06 -8.74
N LEU A 27 -6.87 -4.31 -8.62
CA LEU A 27 -6.87 -2.92 -8.12
C LEU A 27 -7.00 -1.89 -9.25
N GLY A 28 -7.30 -2.34 -10.48
CA GLY A 28 -7.39 -1.48 -11.66
C GLY A 28 -6.03 -1.00 -12.16
N TYR A 29 -5.02 -1.86 -12.10
CA TYR A 29 -3.63 -1.53 -12.45
C TYR A 29 -3.04 -0.40 -11.60
N LEU A 30 -3.37 -0.42 -10.31
CA LEU A 30 -2.77 0.44 -9.30
C LEU A 30 -1.89 -0.39 -8.37
N SER A 31 -0.89 0.26 -7.77
CA SER A 31 -0.16 -0.33 -6.66
C SER A 31 -1.00 -0.30 -5.39
N PRO A 32 -0.74 -1.19 -4.42
CA PRO A 32 -1.46 -1.22 -3.14
C PRO A 32 -1.51 0.16 -2.47
N CYS A 33 -0.36 0.85 -2.38
CA CYS A 33 -0.29 2.18 -1.78
C CYS A 33 -1.13 3.22 -2.55
N ALA A 34 -1.07 3.20 -3.90
CA ALA A 34 -1.86 4.10 -4.73
C ALA A 34 -3.37 3.83 -4.63
N TYR A 35 -3.76 2.57 -4.47
CA TYR A 35 -5.14 2.18 -4.28
C TYR A 35 -5.66 2.66 -2.91
N GLU A 36 -4.92 2.42 -1.83
CA GLU A 36 -5.26 2.90 -0.48
C GLU A 36 -5.36 4.43 -0.43
N ALA A 37 -4.41 5.15 -1.05
CA ALA A 37 -4.44 6.61 -1.14
C ALA A 37 -5.70 7.13 -1.83
N LYS A 38 -6.15 6.47 -2.91
CA LYS A 38 -7.41 6.82 -3.59
C LYS A 38 -8.64 6.52 -2.74
N LEU A 39 -8.64 5.43 -1.97
CA LEU A 39 -9.73 5.12 -1.05
C LEU A 39 -9.84 6.18 0.05
N THR A 40 -8.72 6.57 0.66
CA THR A 40 -8.68 7.62 1.68
C THR A 40 -9.11 8.98 1.11
N ALA A 41 -8.64 9.35 -0.08
CA ALA A 41 -9.04 10.61 -0.73
C ALA A 41 -10.53 10.67 -1.11
N LYS A 42 -11.18 9.51 -1.28
CA LYS A 42 -12.61 9.42 -1.59
C LYS A 42 -13.51 9.46 -0.35
N GLN A 43 -12.94 9.43 0.84
CA GLN A 43 -13.64 9.59 2.12
C GLN A 43 -13.47 11.02 2.66
N PRO A 44 -14.31 11.97 2.20
CA PRO A 44 -14.86 12.98 3.08
C PRO A 44 -16.35 12.71 3.17
N SER A 45 -16.76 11.77 4.02
CA SER A 45 -18.17 11.61 4.37
C SER A 45 -18.33 11.53 5.88
N ASP A 46 -18.83 12.63 6.43
CA ASP A 46 -19.65 12.72 7.63
C ASP A 46 -19.15 12.00 8.89
N VAL A 47 -18.11 12.56 9.52
CA VAL A 47 -18.11 12.56 10.99
C VAL A 47 -18.75 13.88 11.42
N SER A 48 -20.08 13.95 11.30
CA SER A 48 -20.84 14.99 11.98
C SER A 48 -20.63 14.80 13.47
N GLU A 49 -19.96 15.76 14.10
CA GLU A 49 -19.83 15.88 15.55
C GLU A 49 -21.25 15.90 16.15
N ILE A 50 -21.63 14.83 16.84
CA ILE A 50 -22.87 14.81 17.63
C ILE A 50 -22.54 15.52 18.94
N THR A 51 -23.19 16.68 19.12
CA THR A 51 -23.21 17.52 20.32
C THR A 51 -23.53 16.74 21.59
#